data_AF-A0A519PEG8-F1
#
_entry.id   AF-A0A519PEG8-F1
#
_cell.length_a   1.000
_cell.length_b   1.000
_cell.length_c   1.000
_cell.angle_alpha   90.00
_cell.angle_beta   90.00
_cell.angle_gamma   90.00
#
_symmetry.space_group_name_H-M   'P 1'
#
loop_
_entity.id
_entity.type
_entity.pdbx_description
1 polymer ?
#
loop_
_entity_poly.entity_id
_entity_poly.type
_entity_poly.pdbx_seq_one_letter_code
_entity_poly.pdbx_strand_id
1 'polypeptide(L)' 'GTPVSICGELAGRPLEAFALIVLGFTRLSAPAGGVGPVKRMILSADLSAARRGMANLLNLSTGSVRNEIESLARKLNVAV' A
#
# COMPACT_ATOMS: atom_id res chain seq x y z
N GLY A 1 -12.10 12.26 -14.77
CA GLY A 1 -11.24 12.56 -13.61
C GLY A 1 -9.81 12.79 -14.08
N THR A 2 -9.01 13.50 -13.28
CA THR A 2 -7.59 13.80 -13.59
C THR A 2 -6.68 12.75 -12.92
N PRO A 3 -5.75 12.11 -13.65
CA PRO A 3 -4.85 11.12 -13.06
C PRO A 3 -3.88 11.76 -12.05
N VAL A 4 -3.65 11.06 -10.93
CA VAL A 4 -2.71 11.46 -9.88
C VAL A 4 -1.59 10.42 -9.78
N SER A 5 -0.35 10.90 -9.60
CA SER A 5 0.83 10.07 -9.39
C SER A 5 1.52 10.48 -8.09
N ILE A 6 2.03 9.50 -7.36
CA ILE A 6 2.84 9.73 -6.14
C ILE A 6 4.31 9.43 -6.46
N CYS A 7 5.21 10.36 -6.14
CA CYS A 7 6.65 10.21 -6.32
C CYS A 7 7.40 10.30 -4.99
N GLY A 8 8.62 9.78 -4.97
CA GLY A 8 9.55 9.88 -3.85
C GLY A 8 9.80 8.55 -3.13
N GLU A 9 10.62 8.58 -2.09
CA GLU A 9 11.08 7.40 -1.35
C GLU A 9 9.90 6.55 -0.81
N LEU A 10 8.83 7.21 -0.39
CA LEU A 10 7.61 6.57 0.11
C LEU A 10 7.01 5.58 -0.89
N ALA A 11 7.03 5.92 -2.17
CA ALA A 11 6.51 5.07 -3.24
C ALA A 11 7.38 3.83 -3.50
N GLY A 12 8.64 3.84 -3.03
CA GLY A 12 9.57 2.72 -3.12
C GLY A 12 9.51 1.73 -1.95
N ARG A 13 8.76 2.06 -0.88
CA ARG A 13 8.63 1.20 0.29
C ARG A 13 7.37 0.33 0.16
N PRO A 14 7.47 -1.01 0.17
CA PRO A 14 6.33 -1.88 -0.13
C PRO A 14 5.10 -1.67 0.75
N LEU A 15 5.26 -1.45 2.06
CA LEU A 15 4.13 -1.26 2.97
C LEU A 15 3.37 0.04 2.68
N GLU A 16 4.09 1.12 2.39
CA GLU A 16 3.50 2.43 2.08
C GLU A 16 2.91 2.46 0.67
N ALA A 17 3.60 1.84 -0.30
CA ALA A 17 3.06 1.61 -1.63
C ALA A 17 1.77 0.76 -1.59
N PHE A 18 1.73 -0.27 -0.73
CA PHE A 18 0.52 -1.08 -0.51
C PHE A 18 -0.63 -0.20 -0.02
N ALA A 19 -0.40 0.62 1.01
CA ALA A 19 -1.42 1.54 1.50
C ALA A 19 -1.93 2.49 0.41
N LEU A 20 -1.02 3.11 -0.36
CA LEU A 20 -1.37 4.03 -1.46
C LEU A 20 -2.23 3.33 -2.54
N ILE A 21 -1.85 2.13 -2.96
CA ILE A 21 -2.59 1.40 -4.00
C ILE A 21 -3.97 0.99 -3.50
N VAL A 22 -4.08 0.55 -2.25
CA VAL A 22 -5.36 0.20 -1.62
C VAL A 22 -6.28 1.42 -1.54
N LEU A 23 -5.75 2.61 -1.24
CA LEU A 23 -6.47 3.89 -1.27
C LEU A 23 -6.86 4.35 -2.68
N GLY A 24 -6.33 3.71 -3.73
CA GLY A 24 -6.68 3.99 -5.13
C GLY A 24 -5.62 4.77 -5.92
N PHE A 25 -4.43 5.03 -5.35
CA PHE A 25 -3.32 5.59 -6.10
C PHE A 25 -2.66 4.51 -6.96
N THR A 26 -2.95 4.52 -8.26
CA THR A 26 -2.49 3.48 -9.20
C THR A 26 -1.22 3.85 -9.99
N ARG A 27 -0.71 5.08 -9.81
CA ARG A 27 0.55 5.54 -10.40
C ARG A 27 1.55 5.90 -9.31
N LEU A 28 2.64 5.15 -9.27
CA LEU A 28 3.75 5.32 -8.34
C LEU A 28 5.06 5.52 -9.11
N SER A 29 5.88 6.48 -8.68
CA SER A 29 7.23 6.72 -9.17
C SER A 29 8.22 6.48 -8.03
N ALA A 30 8.86 5.32 -8.04
CA ALA A 30 9.77 4.86 -6.99
C ALA A 30 11.25 4.98 -7.41
N PRO A 31 12.20 5.09 -6.46
CA PRO A 31 13.62 4.90 -6.72
C PRO A 31 13.90 3.53 -7.32
N ALA A 32 14.97 3.40 -8.12
CA ALA A 32 15.30 2.15 -8.83
C ALA A 32 15.34 0.91 -7.91
N GLY A 33 15.90 1.05 -6.70
CA GLY A 33 15.94 -0.04 -5.71
C GLY A 33 14.57 -0.46 -5.15
N GLY A 34 13.58 0.44 -5.17
CA GLY A 34 12.22 0.18 -4.68
C GLY A 34 11.30 -0.46 -5.72
N VAL A 35 11.60 -0.34 -7.02
CA VAL A 35 10.73 -0.84 -8.11
C VAL A 35 10.49 -2.35 -8.00
N GLY A 36 11.54 -3.14 -7.77
CA GLY A 36 11.44 -4.60 -7.65
C GLY A 36 10.58 -5.04 -6.46
N PRO A 37 10.91 -4.62 -5.23
CA PRO A 37 10.11 -4.91 -4.03
C PRO A 37 8.65 -4.47 -4.16
N VAL A 38 8.39 -3.25 -4.64
CA VAL A 38 7.02 -2.73 -4.82
C VAL A 38 6.25 -3.55 -5.85
N LYS A 39 6.89 -3.92 -6.97
CA LYS A 39 6.24 -4.77 -7.98
C LYS A 39 5.91 -6.15 -7.43
N ARG A 40 6.79 -6.76 -6.63
CA ARG A 40 6.51 -8.03 -5.95
C ARG A 40 5.32 -7.92 -5.01
N MET A 41 5.26 -6.86 -4.21
CA MET A 41 4.13 -6.56 -3.33
C MET A 41 2.83 -6.46 -4.12
N ILE A 42 2.80 -5.68 -5.21
CA ILE A 42 1.62 -5.53 -6.08
C ILE A 42 1.14 -6.88 -6.61
N LEU A 43 2.06 -7.70 -7.11
CA LEU A 43 1.75 -9.01 -7.68
C LEU A 43 1.23 -10.03 -6.64
N SER A 44 1.51 -9.81 -5.35
CA SER A 44 1.01 -10.66 -4.26
C SER A 44 -0.33 -10.19 -3.67
N ALA A 45 -0.80 -8.99 -4.00
CA ALA A 45 -1.92 -8.36 -3.32
C ALA A 45 -3.27 -8.64 -3.99
N ASP A 46 -4.22 -9.20 -3.22
CA ASP A 46 -5.65 -9.09 -3.56
C ASP A 46 -6.15 -7.70 -3.15
N LEU A 47 -6.24 -6.80 -4.13
CA LEU A 47 -6.67 -5.42 -3.91
C LEU A 47 -8.11 -5.31 -3.40
N SER A 48 -8.99 -6.25 -3.75
CA SER A 48 -10.38 -6.26 -3.30
C SER A 48 -10.46 -6.60 -1.82
N ALA A 49 -9.73 -7.63 -1.39
CA ALA A 49 -9.62 -7.99 0.03
C ALA A 49 -8.94 -6.89 0.85
N ALA A 50 -7.87 -6.30 0.32
CA ALA A 50 -7.14 -5.22 0.97
C ALA A 50 -7.99 -3.97 1.17
N ARG A 51 -8.80 -3.58 0.17
CA ARG A 51 -9.74 -2.45 0.29
C ARG A 51 -10.77 -2.65 1.39
N ARG A 52 -11.34 -3.86 1.51
CA ARG A 52 -12.28 -4.19 2.58
C ARG A 52 -11.63 -4.06 3.97
N GLY A 53 -10.40 -4.56 4.11
CA GLY A 53 -9.66 -4.45 5.38
C GLY A 53 -9.28 -3.01 5.73
N MET A 54 -8.85 -2.22 4.74
CA MET A 54 -8.40 -0.85 4.92
C MET A 54 -9.53 0.11 5.35
N ALA A 55 -10.76 -0.12 4.89
CA ALA A 55 -11.91 0.70 5.27
C ALA A 55 -12.13 0.75 6.80
N ASN A 56 -11.84 -0.34 7.51
CA ASN A 56 -11.92 -0.38 8.96
C ASN A 56 -10.81 0.43 9.64
N LEU A 57 -9.61 0.47 9.04
CA LEU A 57 -8.45 1.17 9.59
C LEU A 57 -8.57 2.68 9.49
N LEU A 58 -9.21 3.19 8.44
CA LEU A 58 -9.40 4.63 8.23
C LEU A 58 -10.32 5.29 9.26
N ASN A 59 -11.13 4.50 9.96
CA ASN A 59 -12.05 4.99 11.00
C ASN A 59 -11.44 4.94 12.41
N LEU A 60 -10.19 4.50 12.55
CA LEU A 60 -9.52 4.43 13.85
C LEU A 60 -9.06 5.83 14.32
N SER A 61 -9.33 6.15 15.58
CA SER A 61 -8.76 7.34 16.23
C SER A 61 -7.49 6.96 16.99
N THR A 62 -6.40 6.73 16.26
CA THR A 62 -5.08 6.39 16.81
C THR A 62 -3.99 7.32 16.28
N GLY A 63 -2.89 7.47 17.03
CA GLY A 63 -1.74 8.28 16.59
C GLY A 63 -0.94 7.66 15.44
N SER A 64 -1.15 6.37 15.15
CA SER A 64 -0.56 5.66 14.02
C SER A 64 -1.43 4.46 13.65
N VAL A 65 -1.51 4.17 12.35
CA VAL A 65 -2.18 2.99 11.78
C VAL A 65 -1.18 2.04 11.10
N ARG A 66 0.13 2.29 11.26
CA ARG A 66 1.17 1.54 10.53
C ARG A 66 1.17 0.06 10.88
N ASN A 67 1.04 -0.27 12.17
CA ASN A 67 1.09 -1.64 12.65
C ASN A 67 -0.14 -2.44 12.17
N GLU A 68 -1.27 -1.76 12.04
CA GLU A 68 -2.53 -2.29 11.58
C GLU A 68 -2.49 -2.57 10.08
N ILE A 69 -1.88 -1.66 9.30
CA ILE A 69 -1.61 -1.88 7.87
C ILE A 69 -0.67 -3.07 7.68
N GLU A 70 0.39 -3.19 8.50
CA GLU A 70 1.30 -4.33 8.46
C GLU A 70 0.61 -5.64 8.86
N SER A 71 -0.26 -5.60 9.87
CA SER A 71 -1.11 -6.74 10.26
C SER A 71 -2.05 -7.16 9.12
N LEU A 72 -2.66 -6.19 8.43
CA LEU A 72 -3.52 -6.43 7.29
C LEU A 72 -2.73 -7.06 6.13
N ALA A 73 -1.57 -6.51 5.79
CA ALA A 73 -0.71 -7.05 4.74
C ALA A 73 -0.30 -8.51 5.03
N ARG A 74 0.10 -8.82 6.27
CA ARG A 74 0.40 -10.18 6.71
C ARG A 74 -0.80 -11.12 6.62
N LYS A 75 -1.97 -10.71 7.11
CA LYS A 75 -3.21 -11.50 7.03
C LYS A 75 -3.60 -11.84 5.59
N LEU A 76 -3.25 -10.97 4.65
CA LEU A 76 -3.52 -11.13 3.23
C LEU A 76 -2.36 -11.77 2.46
N ASN A 77 -1.29 -12.21 3.14
CA ASN A 77 -0.08 -12.78 2.54
C ASN A 77 0.57 -11.88 1.47
N VAL A 78 0.52 -10.56 1.68
CA VAL A 78 1.16 -9.58 0.82
C VAL A 78 2.65 -9.54 1.11
N ALA A 79 3.48 -9.54 0.07
CA ALA A 79 4.94 -9.45 0.14
C ALA A 79 5.42 -8.01 0.39
N VAL A 80 5.11 -7.48 1.58
CA VAL A 80 5.58 -6.16 2.08
C VAL A 80 6.94 -6.22 2.77
#